data_AF-A0A7Z9BNI1-F1
#
_entry.id   AF-A0A7Z9BNI1-F1
#
_cell.length_a   1.000
_cell.length_b   1.000
_cell.length_c   1.000
_cell.angle_alpha   90.00
_cell.angle_beta   90.00
_cell.angle_gamma   90.00
#
_symmetry.space_group_name_H-M   'P 1'
#
loop_
_entity.id
_entity.type
_entity.pdbx_description
1 polymer ?
#
loop_
_entity_poly.entity_id
_entity_poly.type
_entity_poly.pdbx_seq_one_letter_code
_entity_poly.pdbx_strand_id
1 'polypeptide(L)'
;MIQFLLPLVVLVSPTLFILWGAFARVGLSSRLLLIPVGGIVGFLLMAIAGASFYGFIIWLDDRKTGPPEAGAIGAATGRAIMTFIWMVLLGWMGSGFGAWWVTIYWVD
;
A
#
# COMPACT_ATOMS: atom_id res chain seq x y z
N MET A 1 -0.81 17.09 -22.80
CA MET A 1 -1.28 17.10 -21.39
C MET A 1 -1.27 15.72 -20.74
N ILE A 2 -1.82 14.68 -21.37
CA ILE A 2 -1.91 13.33 -20.79
C ILE A 2 -0.56 12.69 -20.40
N GLN A 3 0.51 12.99 -21.15
CA GLN A 3 1.86 12.46 -20.91
C GLN A 3 2.49 12.93 -19.58
N PHE A 4 2.12 14.12 -19.09
CA PHE A 4 2.63 14.65 -17.82
C PHE A 4 1.76 14.23 -16.61
N LEU A 5 0.50 13.89 -16.85
CA LEU A 5 -0.41 13.38 -15.80
C LEU A 5 -0.17 11.90 -15.49
N LEU A 6 0.27 11.11 -16.47
CA LEU A 6 0.49 9.67 -16.32
C LEU A 6 1.46 9.30 -15.17
N PRO A 7 2.67 9.89 -15.07
CA PRO A 7 3.61 9.59 -13.99
C PRO A 7 3.07 10.02 -12.63
N LEU A 8 2.29 11.11 -12.60
CA LEU A 8 1.70 11.68 -11.40
C LEU A 8 0.55 10.79 -10.89
N VAL A 9 -0.26 10.23 -11.80
CA VAL A 9 -1.29 9.23 -11.48
C VAL A 9 -0.67 7.93 -10.96
N VAL A 10 0.46 7.48 -11.54
CA VAL A 10 1.22 6.33 -11.03
C VAL A 10 1.74 6.61 -9.62
N LEU A 11 2.25 7.82 -9.35
CA LEU A 11 2.70 8.22 -8.02
C LEU A 11 1.56 8.26 -7.00
N VAL A 12 0.41 8.80 -7.39
CA VAL A 12 -0.74 9.03 -6.50
C VAL A 12 -1.49 7.75 -6.18
N SER A 13 -1.71 6.86 -7.16
CA SER A 13 -2.38 5.58 -6.91
C SER A 13 -2.17 4.59 -8.06
N PRO A 14 -1.43 3.49 -7.84
CA PRO A 14 -1.28 2.45 -8.85
C PRO A 14 -2.62 1.81 -9.22
N THR A 15 -3.59 1.76 -8.29
CA THR A 15 -4.95 1.27 -8.54
C THR A 15 -5.70 2.13 -9.56
N LEU A 16 -5.61 3.47 -9.48
CA LEU A 16 -6.26 4.37 -10.44
C LEU A 16 -5.65 4.25 -11.83
N PHE A 17 -4.33 4.06 -11.91
CA PHE A 17 -3.65 3.82 -13.18
C PHE A 17 -4.14 2.53 -13.85
N ILE A 18 -4.28 1.45 -13.08
CA ILE A 18 -4.79 0.16 -13.57
C ILE A 18 -6.25 0.29 -14.00
N LEU A 19 -7.09 0.96 -13.19
CA LEU A 19 -8.49 1.21 -13.52
C LEU A 19 -8.65 1.98 -14.83
N TRP A 20 -7.84 3.02 -15.04
CA TRP A 20 -7.81 3.78 -16.29
C TRP A 20 -7.44 2.89 -17.47
N GLY A 21 -6.38 2.09 -17.34
CA GLY A 21 -5.95 1.15 -18.37
C GLY A 21 -7.03 0.12 -18.72
N ALA A 22 -7.73 -0.41 -17.72
CA ALA A 22 -8.84 -1.35 -17.93
C ALA A 22 -10.03 -0.68 -18.61
N PHE A 23 -10.45 0.51 -18.16
CA PHE A 23 -11.52 1.27 -18.79
C PHE A 23 -11.24 1.56 -20.27
N ALA A 24 -10.00 1.92 -20.61
CA ALA A 24 -9.59 2.17 -21.99
C ALA A 24 -9.63 0.91 -22.89
N ARG A 25 -9.57 -0.30 -22.32
CA ARG A 25 -9.57 -1.57 -23.06
C ARG A 25 -10.96 -2.17 -23.23
N VAL A 26 -11.73 -2.27 -22.15
CA VAL A 26 -13.02 -2.99 -22.14
C VAL A 26 -14.24 -2.08 -22.09
N GLY A 27 -14.05 -0.75 -22.00
CA GLY A 27 -15.14 0.21 -21.88
C GLY A 27 -15.82 0.15 -20.51
N LEU A 28 -16.99 0.78 -20.38
CA LEU A 28 -17.72 0.83 -19.11
C LEU A 28 -18.37 -0.53 -18.80
N SER A 29 -17.88 -1.21 -17.75
CA SER A 29 -18.41 -2.49 -17.28
C SER A 29 -18.52 -2.49 -15.75
N SER A 30 -19.54 -3.18 -15.22
CA SER A 30 -19.71 -3.35 -13.78
C SER A 30 -18.52 -4.07 -13.12
N ARG A 31 -17.80 -4.90 -13.88
CA ARG A 31 -16.60 -5.62 -13.43
C ARG A 31 -15.45 -4.67 -13.07
N LEU A 32 -15.40 -3.46 -13.64
CA LEU A 32 -14.38 -2.46 -13.32
C LEU A 32 -14.42 -2.02 -11.86
N LEU A 33 -15.59 -2.10 -11.20
CA LEU A 33 -15.74 -1.77 -9.78
C LEU A 33 -14.97 -2.73 -8.87
N LEU A 34 -14.61 -3.92 -9.36
CA LEU A 34 -13.80 -4.88 -8.62
C LEU A 34 -12.34 -4.40 -8.49
N ILE A 35 -11.82 -3.60 -9.43
CA ILE A 35 -10.41 -3.15 -9.42
C ILE A 35 -10.11 -2.29 -8.18
N PRO A 36 -10.92 -1.24 -7.85
CA PRO A 36 -10.79 -0.52 -6.59
C PRO A 36 -10.89 -1.42 -5.36
N VAL A 37 -11.78 -2.41 -5.37
CA VAL A 37 -11.94 -3.37 -4.26
C VAL A 37 -10.67 -4.18 -4.06
N GLY A 38 -10.11 -4.72 -5.14
CA GLY A 38 -8.82 -5.43 -5.11
C GLY A 38 -7.70 -4.54 -4.59
N GLY A 39 -7.65 -3.27 -5.03
CA GLY A 39 -6.68 -2.30 -4.54
C GLY A 39 -6.80 -2.01 -3.04
N ILE A 40 -8.02 -1.84 -2.51
CA ILE A 40 -8.25 -1.61 -1.08
C ILE A 40 -7.85 -2.84 -0.26
N VAL A 41 -8.25 -4.04 -0.68
CA VAL A 41 -7.91 -5.28 0.01
C VAL A 41 -6.40 -5.50 0.00
N GLY A 42 -5.75 -5.34 -1.16
CA GLY A 42 -4.30 -5.44 -1.29
C GLY A 42 -3.56 -4.42 -0.43
N PHE A 43 -4.06 -3.18 -0.34
CA PHE A 43 -3.52 -2.15 0.55
C PHE A 43 -3.57 -2.59 2.00
N LEU A 44 -4.74 -3.03 2.48
CA LEU A 44 -4.93 -3.41 3.88
C LEU A 44 -4.03 -4.58 4.27
N LEU A 45 -3.97 -5.63 3.45
CA LEU A 45 -3.13 -6.80 3.72
C LEU A 45 -1.65 -6.43 3.80
N MET A 46 -1.16 -5.64 2.85
CA MET A 46 0.25 -5.25 2.83
C MET A 46 0.58 -4.18 3.88
N ALA A 47 -0.37 -3.32 4.25
CA ALA A 47 -0.20 -2.40 5.36
C ALA A 47 -0.06 -3.17 6.69
N ILE A 48 -0.89 -4.18 6.94
CA ILE A 48 -0.75 -5.06 8.10
C ILE A 48 0.61 -5.75 8.09
N ALA A 49 1.02 -6.30 6.94
CA ALA A 49 2.35 -6.91 6.79
C ALA A 49 3.48 -5.91 7.09
N GLY A 50 3.33 -4.64 6.68
CA GLY A 50 4.29 -3.58 6.99
C GLY A 50 4.38 -3.23 8.47
N ALA A 51 3.24 -3.18 9.16
CA ALA A 51 3.21 -3.01 10.61
C ALA A 51 3.94 -4.16 11.32
N SER A 52 3.65 -5.40 10.92
CA SER A 52 4.31 -6.59 11.48
C SER A 52 5.82 -6.61 11.18
N PHE A 53 6.22 -6.24 9.96
CA PHE A 53 7.62 -6.20 9.54
C PHE A 53 8.42 -5.19 10.36
N TYR A 54 7.92 -3.96 10.49
CA TYR A 54 8.63 -2.95 11.27
C TYR A 54 8.60 -3.25 12.78
N GLY A 55 7.50 -3.83 13.28
CA GLY A 55 7.44 -4.36 14.65
C GLY A 55 8.51 -5.41 14.93
N PHE A 56 8.78 -6.30 13.96
CA PHE A 56 9.87 -7.27 14.06
C PHE A 56 11.25 -6.61 14.06
N ILE A 57 11.46 -5.56 13.25
CA ILE A 57 12.71 -4.77 13.27
C ILE A 57 12.94 -4.12 14.63
N ILE A 58 11.91 -3.48 15.20
CA ILE A 58 11.97 -2.89 16.54
C ILE A 58 12.38 -3.94 17.56
N TRP A 59 11.75 -5.11 17.52
CA TRP A 59 12.05 -6.19 18.45
C TRP A 59 13.48 -6.72 18.33
N LEU A 60 14.02 -6.79 17.11
CA LEU A 60 15.43 -7.13 16.88
C LEU A 60 16.38 -6.05 17.40
N ASP A 61 16.01 -4.78 17.26
CA ASP A 61 16.81 -3.65 17.75
C ASP A 61 16.84 -3.61 19.28
N ASP A 62 15.68 -3.75 19.92
CA ASP A 62 15.54 -3.80 21.39
C ASP A 62 16.36 -4.94 22.02
N ARG A 63 16.52 -6.07 21.30
CA ARG A 63 17.40 -7.17 21.73
C ARG A 63 18.89 -6.85 21.68
N LYS A 64 19.30 -5.89 20.84
CA LYS A 64 20.70 -5.50 20.66
C LYS A 64 21.09 -4.33 21.55
N THR A 65 20.23 -3.32 21.64
CA THR A 65 20.52 -2.03 22.29
C THR A 65 19.85 -1.89 23.67
N GLY A 66 18.97 -2.82 24.02
CA GLY A 66 18.10 -2.72 25.18
C GLY A 66 16.81 -1.94 24.86
N PRO A 67 15.70 -2.23 25.54
CA PRO A 67 14.46 -1.48 25.33
C PRO A 67 14.63 -0.02 25.78
N PRO A 68 13.94 0.93 25.14
CA PRO A 68 13.95 2.32 25.55
C PRO A 68 13.43 2.50 26.97
N GLU A 69 13.91 3.53 27.67
CA GLU A 69 13.45 3.86 29.02
C GLU A 69 11.92 4.02 29.07
N ALA A 70 11.29 3.42 30.09
CA ALA A 70 9.85 3.47 30.26
C ALA A 70 9.37 4.93 30.34
N GLY A 71 8.55 5.35 29.38
CA GLY A 71 8.04 6.73 29.29
C GLY A 71 8.76 7.64 28.30
N ALA A 72 9.72 7.14 27.51
CA ALA A 72 10.34 7.90 26.42
C ALA A 72 9.36 8.17 25.25
N ILE A 73 8.52 9.20 25.40
CA ILE A 73 7.47 9.59 24.41
C ILE A 73 8.06 9.79 23.01
N GLY A 74 9.27 10.35 22.91
CA GLY A 74 9.97 10.55 21.63
C GLY A 74 10.31 9.24 20.90
N ALA A 75 10.74 8.22 21.63
CA ALA A 75 11.04 6.91 21.06
C ALA A 75 9.77 6.17 20.63
N ALA A 76 8.71 6.22 21.45
CA ALA A 76 7.41 5.64 21.11
C ALA A 76 6.78 6.32 19.89
N THR A 77 6.80 7.65 19.85
CA THR A 77 6.25 8.44 18.73
C THR A 77 7.04 8.20 17.45
N GLY A 78 8.38 8.18 17.51
CA GLY A 78 9.23 7.87 16.36
C GLY A 78 8.98 6.47 15.78
N ARG A 79 8.85 5.46 16.65
CA ARG A 79 8.50 4.09 16.25
C ARG A 79 7.11 4.01 15.62
N ALA A 80 6.12 4.72 16.16
CA ALA A 80 4.78 4.77 15.59
C ALA A 80 4.76 5.43 14.20
N ILE A 81 5.47 6.55 14.02
CA ILE A 81 5.59 7.23 12.72
C ILE A 81 6.25 6.30 11.70
N MET A 82 7.35 5.66 12.06
CA MET A 82 8.04 4.74 11.16
C MET A 82 7.18 3.52 10.82
N THR A 83 6.45 2.97 11.78
CA THR A 83 5.46 1.91 11.53
C THR A 83 4.44 2.37 10.49
N PHE A 84 3.87 3.57 10.66
CA PHE A 84 2.91 4.13 9.72
C PHE A 84 3.50 4.32 8.31
N ILE A 85 4.75 4.81 8.21
CA ILE A 85 5.45 4.93 6.92
C ILE A 85 5.55 3.56 6.24
N TRP A 86 5.98 2.52 6.96
CA TRP A 86 6.06 1.15 6.43
C TRP A 86 4.70 0.62 5.98
N MET A 87 3.65 0.84 6.78
CA MET A 87 2.28 0.47 6.43
C MET A 87 1.83 1.15 5.14
N VAL A 88 2.07 2.46 4.99
CA VAL A 88 1.66 3.23 3.81
C VAL A 88 2.44 2.79 2.57
N LEU A 89 3.76 2.60 2.68
CA LEU A 89 4.59 2.18 1.54
C LEU A 89 4.21 0.79 1.04
N LEU A 90 4.10 -0.18 1.95
CA LEU A 90 3.71 -1.54 1.58
C LEU A 90 2.25 -1.60 1.13
N GLY A 91 1.36 -0.88 1.81
CA GLY A 91 -0.03 -0.73 1.38
C GLY A 91 -0.15 -0.15 -0.03
N TRP A 92 0.61 0.89 -0.35
CA TRP A 92 0.63 1.48 -1.69
C TRP A 92 1.03 0.44 -2.75
N MET A 93 2.09 -0.35 -2.51
CA MET A 93 2.46 -1.45 -3.41
C MET A 93 1.37 -2.53 -3.48
N GLY A 94 0.82 -2.92 -2.34
CA GLY A 94 -0.27 -3.90 -2.24
C GLY A 94 -1.52 -3.49 -3.01
N SER A 95 -1.83 -2.19 -3.04
CA SER A 95 -2.95 -1.66 -3.82
C SER A 95 -2.76 -1.82 -5.33
N GLY A 96 -1.52 -1.74 -5.82
CA GLY A 96 -1.19 -2.03 -7.20
C GLY A 96 -1.36 -3.52 -7.51
N PHE A 97 -0.77 -4.38 -6.68
CA PHE A 97 -0.86 -5.84 -6.88
C PHE A 97 -2.30 -6.37 -6.81
N GLY A 98 -3.08 -5.92 -5.83
CA GLY A 98 -4.46 -6.33 -5.66
C GLY A 98 -5.36 -5.88 -6.82
N ALA A 99 -5.20 -4.62 -7.25
CA ALA A 99 -5.90 -4.11 -8.44
C ALA A 99 -5.53 -4.90 -9.71
N TRP A 100 -4.23 -5.18 -9.89
CA TRP A 100 -3.71 -5.92 -11.04
C TRP A 100 -4.26 -7.35 -11.11
N TRP A 101 -4.25 -8.06 -9.98
CA TRP A 101 -4.82 -9.41 -9.89
C TRP A 101 -6.30 -9.42 -10.26
N VAL A 102 -7.07 -8.45 -9.77
CA VAL A 102 -8.48 -8.36 -10.13
C VAL A 102 -8.66 -8.12 -11.63
N THR A 103 -7.84 -7.25 -12.23
CA THR A 103 -7.89 -7.00 -13.67
C THR A 103 -7.69 -8.29 -14.46
N ILE A 104 -6.66 -9.09 -14.14
CA ILE A 104 -6.34 -10.33 -14.87
C ILE A 104 -7.42 -11.41 -14.70
N TYR A 105 -7.95 -11.59 -13.50
CA TYR A 105 -8.81 -12.75 -13.21
C TYR A 105 -10.31 -12.49 -13.33
N TRP A 106 -10.73 -11.22 -13.28
CA TRP A 106 -12.16 -10.87 -13.14
C TRP A 106 -12.64 -9.79 -14.10
N VAL A 107 -11.74 -9.11 -14.82
CA VAL A 107 -12.10 -8.01 -15.74
C VAL A 107 -11.74 -8.33 -17.19
N ASP A 108 -10.58 -8.95 -17.42
CA ASP A 108 -10.16 -9.47 -18.74
C ASP A 108 -11.26 -10.35 -19.39
#